data_AF-A0A7C7QCZ6-F1
#
_entry.id   AF-A0A7C7QCZ6-F1
#
_cell.length_a   1.000
_cell.length_b   1.000
_cell.length_c   1.000
_cell.angle_alpha   90.00
_cell.angle_beta   90.00
_cell.angle_gamma   90.00
#
_symmetry.space_group_name_H-M   'P 1'
#
loop_
_entity.id
_entity.type
_entity.pdbx_description
1 polymer ?
#
loop_
_entity_poly.entity_id
_entity_poly.type
_entity_poly.pdbx_seq_one_letter_code
_entity_poly.pdbx_strand_id
1 'polypeptide(L)'
;MKLRWNNGIEVSDGSRLIMDPRRTLEEVPALITHAHSDHVPRDVRKPRSQLIATPITAEALRFVFKAPKELLMASNFGNEMEIGKIRVTPYVAGHVPGSAMFLLEKGDLRVLYTGDVNPKGGLAVEGPADVPEADVLIIESTYGSPKFRFPDQDLVRGKMVEWSLSVVSEGSVP
;
A
#
# COMPACT_ATOMS: atom_id res chain seq x y z
N MET A 1 15.50 5.59 15.73
CA MET A 1 14.62 4.63 15.05
C MET A 1 15.43 3.45 14.53
N LYS A 2 14.99 2.20 14.73
CA LYS A 2 15.66 0.99 14.20
C LYS A 2 14.76 0.28 13.19
N LEU A 3 15.28 -0.01 12.01
CA LEU A 3 14.59 -0.70 10.92
C LEU A 3 15.03 -2.17 10.83
N ARG A 4 14.09 -3.09 10.60
CA ARG A 4 14.36 -4.53 10.40
C ARG A 4 13.47 -5.09 9.30
N TRP A 5 14.02 -5.97 8.48
CA TRP A 5 13.28 -6.70 7.44
C TRP A 5 13.31 -8.21 7.74
N ASN A 6 12.13 -8.82 7.89
CA ASN A 6 11.97 -10.28 7.98
C ASN A 6 10.50 -10.69 7.74
N ASN A 7 9.64 -10.38 8.72
CA ASN A 7 8.21 -10.66 8.66
C ASN A 7 7.41 -9.56 7.95
N GLY A 8 8.08 -8.62 7.28
CA GLY A 8 7.58 -7.29 6.91
C GLY A 8 8.67 -6.26 7.20
N ILE A 9 8.35 -4.97 7.13
CA ILE A 9 9.25 -3.89 7.56
C ILE A 9 8.86 -3.48 8.97
N GLU A 10 9.68 -3.86 9.95
CA GLU A 10 9.48 -3.48 11.35
C GLU A 10 10.27 -2.22 11.69
N VAL A 11 9.60 -1.28 12.36
CA VAL A 11 10.20 -0.09 12.92
C VAL A 11 10.09 -0.15 14.45
N SER A 12 11.21 0.05 15.14
CA SER A 12 11.27 -0.01 16.61
C SER A 12 12.04 1.16 17.22
N ASP A 13 11.45 1.79 18.24
CA ASP A 13 12.08 2.88 19.01
C ASP A 13 11.39 3.13 20.37
N GLY A 14 11.33 2.08 21.20
CA GLY A 14 10.55 2.05 22.45
C GLY A 14 9.09 1.63 22.24
N SER A 15 8.54 1.93 21.07
CA SER A 15 7.31 1.32 20.52
C SER A 15 7.65 0.57 19.24
N ARG A 16 6.79 -0.37 18.84
CA ARG A 16 6.96 -1.18 17.63
C ARG A 16 5.75 -0.99 16.72
N LEU A 17 6.01 -0.94 15.43
CA LEU A 17 5.01 -1.03 14.37
C LEU A 17 5.62 -1.84 13.22
N ILE A 18 4.77 -2.47 12.43
CA ILE A 18 5.21 -3.29 11.30
C ILE A 18 4.38 -2.97 10.06
N MET A 19 5.03 -2.84 8.91
CA MET A 19 4.34 -2.64 7.62
C MET A 19 4.33 -3.94 6.82
N ASP A 20 3.17 -4.22 6.22
CA ASP A 20 2.84 -5.38 5.38
C ASP A 20 3.39 -6.70 5.93
N PRO A 21 3.00 -7.09 7.16
CA PRO A 21 3.58 -8.26 7.76
C PRO A 21 3.03 -9.56 7.15
N ARG A 22 3.88 -10.58 6.96
CA ARG A 22 3.42 -11.92 6.51
C ARG A 22 2.46 -12.56 7.52
N ARG A 23 2.66 -12.29 8.81
CA ARG A 23 1.76 -12.62 9.93
C ARG A 23 1.77 -11.49 10.94
N THR A 24 0.63 -11.17 11.53
CA THR A 24 0.56 -10.19 12.62
C THR A 24 1.33 -10.65 13.87
N LEU A 25 1.78 -9.69 14.68
CA LEU A 25 2.53 -9.91 15.91
C LEU A 25 1.69 -9.40 17.09
N GLU A 26 1.73 -10.10 18.22
CA GLU A 26 1.05 -9.68 19.46
C GLU A 26 1.49 -8.26 19.85
N GLU A 27 0.52 -7.40 20.17
CA GLU A 27 0.72 -6.01 20.64
C GLU A 27 1.50 -5.08 19.68
N VAL A 28 1.77 -5.49 18.44
CA VAL A 28 2.43 -4.65 17.43
C VAL A 28 1.44 -4.30 16.33
N PRO A 29 0.94 -3.05 16.26
CA PRO A 29 0.06 -2.60 15.18
C PRO A 29 0.69 -2.82 13.81
N ALA A 30 -0.13 -3.29 12.87
CA ALA A 30 0.27 -3.57 11.50
C ALA A 30 -0.31 -2.52 10.55
N LEU A 31 0.55 -1.79 9.84
CA LEU A 31 0.17 -0.92 8.74
C LEU A 31 0.09 -1.76 7.46
N ILE A 32 -1.05 -1.75 6.78
CA ILE A 32 -1.27 -2.46 5.53
C ILE A 32 -1.35 -1.45 4.40
N THR A 33 -0.41 -1.51 3.45
CA THR A 33 -0.30 -0.53 2.36
C THR A 33 -1.45 -0.66 1.38
N HIS A 34 -1.84 -1.88 1.02
CA HIS A 34 -2.93 -2.16 0.11
C HIS A 34 -3.43 -3.61 0.18
N ALA A 35 -4.54 -3.90 -0.50
CA ALA A 35 -5.28 -5.16 -0.40
C ALA A 35 -4.87 -6.23 -1.44
N HIS A 36 -3.58 -6.36 -1.76
CA HIS A 36 -3.07 -7.54 -2.48
C HIS A 36 -2.70 -8.67 -1.52
N SER A 37 -2.89 -9.91 -1.96
CA SER A 37 -2.81 -11.09 -1.09
C SER A 37 -1.41 -11.37 -0.52
N ASP A 38 -0.36 -10.82 -1.13
CA ASP A 38 1.03 -10.89 -0.69
C ASP A 38 1.41 -9.79 0.32
N HIS A 39 0.64 -8.70 0.39
CA HIS A 39 0.76 -7.65 1.42
C HIS A 39 -0.19 -7.88 2.61
N VAL A 40 -1.29 -8.59 2.38
CA VAL A 40 -2.25 -8.94 3.43
C VAL A 40 -1.71 -10.07 4.32
N PRO A 41 -1.69 -9.92 5.66
CA PRO A 41 -1.18 -10.97 6.55
C PRO A 41 -1.95 -12.28 6.43
N ARG A 42 -1.26 -13.42 6.49
CA ARG A 42 -1.88 -14.75 6.37
C ARG A 42 -2.91 -15.05 7.46
N ASP A 43 -2.77 -14.40 8.61
CA ASP A 43 -3.65 -14.49 9.77
C ASP A 43 -4.67 -13.34 9.84
N VAL A 44 -4.88 -12.57 8.75
CA VAL A 44 -5.83 -11.44 8.69
C VAL A 44 -7.24 -11.74 9.21
N ARG A 45 -7.71 -13.00 9.12
CA ARG A 45 -9.02 -13.43 9.66
C ARG A 45 -9.07 -13.55 11.18
N LYS A 46 -7.91 -13.71 11.81
CA LYS A 46 -7.70 -13.79 13.27
C LYS A 46 -6.38 -13.09 13.61
N PRO A 47 -6.28 -11.78 13.34
CA PRO A 47 -5.04 -11.06 13.54
C PRO A 47 -4.78 -10.94 15.05
N ARG A 48 -3.50 -10.89 15.41
CA ARG A 48 -2.98 -10.79 16.79
C ARG A 48 -2.83 -9.35 17.25
N SER A 49 -3.10 -8.40 16.38
CA SER A 49 -3.01 -6.97 16.65
C SER A 49 -3.91 -6.17 15.72
N GLN A 50 -3.99 -4.87 15.98
CA GLN A 50 -4.72 -3.92 15.14
C GLN A 50 -4.11 -3.84 13.75
N LEU A 51 -4.97 -3.79 12.74
CA LEU A 51 -4.66 -3.53 11.35
C LEU A 51 -5.04 -2.08 11.02
N ILE A 52 -4.08 -1.30 10.56
CA ILE A 52 -4.26 0.10 10.20
C ILE A 52 -4.07 0.23 8.69
N ALA A 53 -5.03 0.83 7.99
CA ALA A 53 -4.99 1.00 6.54
C ALA A 53 -5.81 2.23 6.12
N THR A 54 -5.79 2.58 4.83
CA THR A 54 -6.73 3.57 4.28
C THR A 54 -8.17 3.04 4.28
N PRO A 55 -9.21 3.89 4.19
CA PRO A 55 -10.60 3.42 4.23
C PRO A 55 -10.93 2.35 3.18
N ILE A 56 -10.48 2.51 1.94
CA ILE A 56 -10.74 1.55 0.86
C ILE A 56 -10.02 0.22 1.15
N THR A 57 -8.75 0.27 1.56
CA THR A 57 -7.99 -0.93 1.95
C THR A 57 -8.63 -1.61 3.16
N ALA A 58 -9.09 -0.87 4.17
CA ALA A 58 -9.75 -1.42 5.35
C ALA A 58 -11.07 -2.13 5.00
N GLU A 59 -11.89 -1.57 4.12
CA GLU A 59 -13.12 -2.23 3.65
C GLU A 59 -12.81 -3.46 2.78
N ALA A 60 -11.76 -3.42 1.97
CA ALA A 60 -11.29 -4.61 1.24
C ALA A 60 -10.81 -5.71 2.20
N LEU A 61 -10.02 -5.38 3.22
CA LEU A 61 -9.60 -6.30 4.28
C LEU A 61 -10.81 -6.94 4.97
N ARG A 62 -11.83 -6.15 5.29
CA ARG A 62 -13.07 -6.62 5.93
C ARG A 62 -13.90 -7.52 5.02
N PHE A 63 -14.23 -7.07 3.81
CA PHE A 63 -15.21 -7.77 2.98
C PHE A 63 -14.62 -8.87 2.12
N VAL A 64 -13.38 -8.71 1.62
CA VAL A 64 -12.70 -9.70 0.78
C VAL A 64 -11.92 -10.68 1.65
N PHE A 65 -11.06 -10.17 2.53
CA PHE A 65 -10.16 -11.01 3.33
C PHE A 65 -10.77 -11.50 4.65
N LYS A 66 -11.95 -10.99 5.02
CA LYS A 66 -12.69 -11.33 6.25
C LYS A 66 -11.93 -10.96 7.53
N ALA A 67 -11.25 -9.81 7.50
CA ALA A 67 -10.68 -9.21 8.70
C ALA A 67 -11.78 -8.83 9.71
N PRO A 68 -11.58 -9.07 11.01
CA PRO A 68 -12.51 -8.63 12.04
C PRO A 68 -12.58 -7.09 12.10
N LYS A 69 -13.79 -6.54 12.09
CA LYS A 69 -14.04 -5.09 12.04
C LYS A 69 -13.44 -4.38 13.26
N GLU A 70 -13.50 -5.01 14.42
CA GLU A 70 -13.03 -4.51 15.71
C GLU A 70 -11.52 -4.31 15.79
N LEU A 71 -10.74 -4.96 14.91
CA LEU A 71 -9.29 -4.80 14.82
C LEU A 71 -8.87 -3.93 13.62
N LEU A 72 -9.81 -3.38 12.85
CA LEU A 72 -9.52 -2.47 11.75
C LEU A 72 -9.59 -1.01 12.19
N MET A 73 -8.55 -0.25 11.86
CA MET A 73 -8.52 1.21 12.00
C MET A 73 -8.25 1.83 10.63
N ALA A 74 -9.17 2.68 10.17
CA ALA A 74 -9.03 3.40 8.92
C ALA A 74 -8.39 4.78 9.15
N SER A 75 -7.44 5.17 8.31
CA SER A 75 -6.84 6.50 8.31
C SER A 75 -6.79 7.09 6.91
N ASN A 76 -7.32 8.30 6.75
CA ASN A 76 -7.32 9.01 5.47
C ASN A 76 -5.92 9.48 5.11
N PHE A 77 -5.64 9.61 3.81
CA PHE A 77 -4.42 10.25 3.33
C PHE A 77 -4.20 11.61 3.99
N GLY A 78 -2.95 11.90 4.37
CA GLY A 78 -2.55 13.11 5.09
C GLY A 78 -2.97 13.17 6.57
N ASN A 79 -3.69 12.18 7.10
CA ASN A 79 -4.05 12.16 8.51
C ASN A 79 -2.91 11.58 9.36
N GLU A 80 -2.32 12.43 10.19
CA GLU A 80 -1.25 12.07 11.11
C GLU A 80 -1.77 11.23 12.29
N MET A 81 -1.11 10.11 12.55
CA MET A 81 -1.42 9.22 13.67
C MET A 81 -0.18 9.02 14.55
N GLU A 82 -0.35 9.06 15.86
CA GLU A 82 0.72 8.68 16.78
C GLU A 82 0.62 7.20 17.16
N ILE A 83 1.65 6.43 16.83
CA ILE A 83 1.82 5.05 17.29
C ILE A 83 3.01 5.02 18.25
N GLY A 84 2.70 5.20 19.53
CA GLY A 84 3.71 5.34 20.58
C GLY A 84 4.51 6.63 20.43
N LYS A 85 5.76 6.55 19.97
CA LYS A 85 6.64 7.71 19.75
C LYS A 85 6.92 7.99 18.27
N ILE A 86 6.17 7.35 17.38
CA ILE A 86 6.34 7.46 15.93
C ILE A 86 5.07 8.07 15.38
N ARG A 87 5.19 9.21 14.70
CA ARG A 87 4.10 9.78 13.91
C ARG A 87 4.06 9.08 12.55
N VAL A 88 2.88 8.68 12.11
CA VAL A 88 2.64 7.94 10.87
C VAL A 88 1.62 8.69 10.04
N THR A 89 1.95 8.96 8.79
CA THR A 89 1.06 9.66 7.86
C THR A 89 0.95 8.86 6.56
N PRO A 90 -0.26 8.43 6.15
CA PRO A 90 -0.46 7.76 4.87
C PRO A 90 -0.48 8.76 3.71
N TYR A 91 0.19 8.43 2.61
CA TYR A 91 0.22 9.19 1.36
C TYR A 91 -0.21 8.31 0.19
N VAL A 92 -0.76 8.92 -0.86
CA VAL A 92 -1.24 8.17 -2.04
C VAL A 92 -0.08 7.45 -2.73
N ALA A 93 -0.18 6.14 -2.95
CA ALA A 93 0.84 5.36 -3.67
C ALA A 93 0.54 5.22 -5.18
N GLY A 94 -0.71 5.45 -5.59
CA GLY A 94 -1.13 5.39 -7.00
C GLY A 94 -1.17 4.00 -7.64
N HIS A 95 -0.97 2.93 -6.85
CA HIS A 95 -0.88 1.55 -7.34
C HIS A 95 -2.25 0.93 -7.62
N VAL A 96 -3.07 0.80 -6.57
CA VAL A 96 -4.45 0.29 -6.60
C VAL A 96 -5.35 1.17 -5.72
N PRO A 97 -6.70 1.08 -5.82
CA PRO A 97 -7.58 1.91 -4.99
C PRO A 97 -7.25 1.75 -3.50
N GLY A 98 -7.05 2.86 -2.80
CA GLY A 98 -6.66 2.88 -1.39
C GLY A 98 -5.19 2.58 -1.10
N SER A 99 -4.34 2.35 -2.11
CA SER A 99 -2.92 2.07 -1.88
C SER A 99 -2.19 3.25 -1.24
N ALA A 100 -1.43 2.97 -0.17
CA ALA A 100 -0.75 3.98 0.62
C ALA A 100 0.74 3.71 0.80
N MET A 101 1.52 4.78 0.68
CA MET A 101 2.83 4.91 1.28
C MET A 101 2.66 5.37 2.72
N PHE A 102 3.56 4.99 3.63
CA PHE A 102 3.55 5.46 5.02
C PHE A 102 4.83 6.24 5.31
N LEU A 103 4.66 7.53 5.62
CA LEU A 103 5.72 8.37 6.18
C LEU A 103 5.77 8.15 7.70
N LEU A 104 6.93 7.78 8.21
CA LEU A 104 7.18 7.58 9.63
C LEU A 104 8.16 8.64 10.12
N GLU A 105 7.77 9.37 11.16
CA GLU A 105 8.53 10.50 11.68
C GLU A 105 8.81 10.32 13.16
N LYS A 106 10.06 10.62 13.56
CA LYS A 106 10.46 10.70 14.97
C LYS A 106 11.61 11.66 15.16
N GLY A 107 11.35 12.75 15.87
CA GLY A 107 12.28 13.89 15.89
C GLY A 107 12.44 14.41 14.47
N ASP A 108 13.67 14.64 14.04
CA ASP A 108 13.98 15.15 12.69
C ASP A 108 14.15 14.05 11.63
N LEU A 109 14.01 12.77 11.99
CA LEU A 109 14.17 11.65 11.05
C LEU A 109 12.83 11.26 10.41
N ARG A 110 12.80 11.26 9.09
CA ARG A 110 11.67 10.87 8.23
C ARG A 110 12.02 9.63 7.41
N VAL A 111 11.25 8.56 7.58
CA VAL A 111 11.37 7.31 6.83
C VAL A 111 10.11 7.11 6.02
N LEU A 112 10.21 6.99 4.69
CA LEU A 112 9.08 6.67 3.83
C LEU A 112 9.14 5.21 3.41
N TYR A 113 8.07 4.46 3.68
CA TYR A 113 7.85 3.13 3.11
C TYR A 113 6.78 3.20 2.03
N THR A 114 7.12 2.78 0.81
CA THR A 114 6.23 3.01 -0.33
C THR A 114 5.11 1.97 -0.45
N GLY A 115 5.29 0.77 0.11
CA GLY A 115 4.54 -0.39 -0.39
C GLY A 115 4.83 -0.59 -1.88
N ASP A 116 3.84 -1.08 -2.61
CA ASP A 116 3.84 -0.99 -4.07
C ASP A 116 3.43 0.41 -4.51
N VAL A 117 4.18 0.99 -5.45
CA VAL A 117 4.01 2.38 -5.85
C VAL A 117 3.99 2.54 -7.36
N ASN A 118 3.05 3.34 -7.84
CA ASN A 118 2.99 3.74 -9.23
C ASN A 118 3.01 5.27 -9.33
N PRO A 119 4.18 5.87 -9.68
CA PRO A 119 4.33 7.32 -9.77
C PRO A 119 3.40 8.00 -10.78
N LYS A 120 2.88 7.27 -11.77
CA LYS A 120 1.95 7.80 -12.77
C LYS A 120 0.48 7.65 -12.38
N GLY A 121 0.18 6.80 -11.42
CA GLY A 121 -1.19 6.43 -11.08
C GLY A 121 -1.89 5.60 -12.16
N GLY A 122 -3.19 5.49 -12.03
CA GLY A 122 -4.09 4.81 -12.97
C GLY A 122 -5.48 5.43 -12.92
N LEU A 123 -6.40 4.94 -13.75
CA LEU A 123 -7.75 5.52 -13.88
C LEU A 123 -8.65 5.25 -12.66
N ALA A 124 -8.33 4.25 -11.84
CA ALA A 124 -9.16 3.79 -10.73
C ALA A 124 -8.61 4.18 -9.35
N VAL A 125 -7.51 4.92 -9.27
CA VAL A 125 -6.83 5.29 -8.03
C VAL A 125 -7.01 6.77 -7.72
N GLU A 126 -6.65 7.17 -6.50
CA GLU A 126 -6.82 8.53 -5.99
C GLU A 126 -5.95 9.57 -6.71
N GLY A 127 -4.89 9.11 -7.38
CA GLY A 127 -3.99 9.95 -8.17
C GLY A 127 -2.64 9.27 -8.42
N PRO A 128 -1.67 9.99 -9.01
CA PRO A 128 -0.27 9.56 -8.98
C PRO A 128 0.25 9.50 -7.54
N ALA A 129 1.41 8.87 -7.34
CA ALA A 129 2.03 8.83 -6.02
C ALA A 129 2.36 10.26 -5.52
N ASP A 130 1.85 10.60 -4.33
CA ASP A 130 2.11 11.87 -3.65
C ASP A 130 3.29 11.70 -2.69
N VAL A 131 4.51 11.83 -3.21
CA VAL A 131 5.74 11.45 -2.50
C VAL A 131 6.21 12.60 -1.60
N PRO A 132 6.12 12.49 -0.26
CA PRO A 132 6.65 13.50 0.64
C PRO A 132 8.17 13.47 0.70
N GLU A 133 8.78 14.53 1.23
CA GLU A 133 10.19 14.51 1.58
C GLU A 133 10.49 13.47 2.68
N ALA A 134 11.59 12.72 2.51
CA ALA A 134 12.07 11.76 3.49
C ALA A 134 13.60 11.66 3.46
N ASP A 135 14.19 11.30 4.61
CA ASP A 135 15.63 11.09 4.74
C ASP A 135 16.02 9.65 4.37
N VAL A 136 15.11 8.71 4.61
CA VAL A 136 15.26 7.29 4.25
C VAL A 136 14.07 6.84 3.43
N LEU A 137 14.33 6.27 2.26
CA LEU A 137 13.31 5.68 1.38
C LEU A 137 13.44 4.16 1.36
N ILE A 138 12.37 3.47 1.77
CA ILE A 138 12.21 2.02 1.61
C ILE A 138 11.20 1.81 0.47
N ILE A 139 11.72 1.45 -0.70
CA ILE A 139 10.93 1.35 -1.94
C ILE A 139 10.88 -0.08 -2.45
N GLU A 140 9.75 -0.45 -3.05
CA GLU A 140 9.68 -1.65 -3.88
C GLU A 140 10.65 -1.58 -5.08
N SER A 141 11.02 -2.73 -5.62
CA SER A 141 11.95 -2.79 -6.75
C SER A 141 11.49 -3.73 -7.85
N THR A 142 10.17 -3.90 -8.01
CA THR A 142 9.59 -4.83 -8.99
C THR A 142 10.14 -4.58 -10.40
N TYR A 143 10.29 -3.30 -10.75
CA TYR A 143 10.88 -2.85 -12.02
C TYR A 143 12.18 -2.06 -11.83
N GLY A 144 12.96 -2.33 -10.79
CA GLY A 144 14.19 -1.59 -10.45
C GLY A 144 15.36 -1.74 -11.45
N SER A 145 15.19 -2.48 -12.54
CA SER A 145 16.20 -2.67 -13.58
C SER A 145 15.88 -1.83 -14.84
N PRO A 146 16.88 -1.16 -15.45
CA PRO A 146 16.66 -0.31 -16.63
C PRO A 146 16.19 -1.05 -17.89
N LYS A 147 16.18 -2.39 -17.87
CA LYS A 147 15.62 -3.23 -18.93
C LYS A 147 14.09 -3.18 -18.99
N PHE A 148 13.44 -2.84 -17.88
CA PHE A 148 11.99 -2.73 -17.82
C PHE A 148 11.56 -1.39 -18.42
N ARG A 149 11.20 -1.44 -19.70
CA ARG A 149 10.67 -0.30 -20.45
C ARG A 149 9.29 -0.68 -20.95
N PHE A 150 8.28 0.05 -20.47
CA PHE A 150 6.90 -0.16 -20.84
C PHE A 150 6.47 0.90 -21.86
N PRO A 151 5.56 0.55 -22.79
CA PRO A 151 4.93 1.54 -23.66
C PRO A 151 4.14 2.56 -22.83
N ASP A 152 3.78 3.67 -23.47
CA ASP A 152 2.87 4.64 -22.87
C ASP A 152 1.51 3.99 -22.54
N GLN A 153 0.97 4.28 -21.36
CA GLN A 153 -0.25 3.64 -20.88
C GLN A 153 -1.46 4.02 -21.72
N ASP A 154 -1.55 5.26 -22.21
CA ASP A 154 -2.69 5.71 -23.01
C ASP A 154 -2.64 5.09 -24.40
N LEU A 155 -1.44 4.88 -24.95
CA LEU A 155 -1.27 4.12 -26.19
C LEU A 155 -1.71 2.65 -26.04
N VAL A 156 -1.39 2.00 -24.92
CA VAL A 156 -1.87 0.63 -24.66
C VAL A 156 -3.39 0.60 -24.48
N ARG A 157 -3.96 1.54 -23.72
CA ARG A 157 -5.42 1.66 -23.54
C ARG A 157 -6.13 1.84 -24.87
N GLY A 158 -5.63 2.72 -25.74
CA GLY A 158 -6.16 2.92 -27.09
C GLY A 158 -6.20 1.62 -27.89
N LYS A 159 -5.10 0.87 -27.89
CA LYS A 159 -5.02 -0.45 -28.54
C LYS A 159 -6.01 -1.46 -27.97
N MET A 160 -6.24 -1.45 -26.66
CA MET A 160 -7.24 -2.33 -26.03
C MET A 160 -8.65 -1.99 -26.50
N VAL A 161 -8.98 -0.70 -26.59
CA VAL A 161 -10.29 -0.24 -27.10
C VAL A 161 -10.46 -0.61 -28.57
N GLU A 162 -9.45 -0.35 -29.41
CA GLU A 162 -9.47 -0.74 -30.83
C GLU A 162 -9.70 -2.24 -31.01
N TRP A 163 -9.01 -3.06 -30.24
CA TRP A 163 -9.19 -4.51 -30.24
C TRP A 163 -10.59 -4.93 -29.79
N SER A 164 -11.10 -4.36 -28.69
CA SER A 164 -12.46 -4.67 -28.24
C SER A 164 -13.51 -4.30 -29.29
N LEU A 165 -13.35 -3.16 -29.96
CA LEU A 165 -14.25 -2.73 -31.03
C LEU A 165 -14.19 -3.66 -32.26
N SER A 166 -13.00 -4.16 -32.63
CA SER A 166 -12.88 -5.09 -33.76
C SER A 166 -13.59 -6.41 -33.46
N VAL A 167 -13.40 -6.98 -32.26
CA VAL A 167 -14.06 -8.23 -31.84
C VAL A 167 -15.58 -8.09 -31.82
N VAL A 168 -16.10 -6.97 -31.31
CA VAL A 168 -17.55 -6.69 -31.33
C VAL A 168 -18.08 -6.54 -32.75
N SER A 169 -17.34 -5.89 -33.65
CA SER A 169 -17.76 -5.70 -35.06
C SER A 169 -17.89 -7.02 -35.82
N GLU A 170 -17.15 -8.05 -35.39
CA GLU A 170 -17.21 -9.41 -35.90
C GLU A 170 -18.32 -10.26 -35.23
N GLY A 171 -19.13 -9.66 -34.35
CA GLY A 171 -20.22 -10.32 -33.64
C GLY A 171 -19.78 -11.17 -32.45
N SER A 172 -18.57 -10.98 -31.95
CA SER A 172 -17.99 -11.72 -30.82
C SER A 172 -17.93 -10.88 -29.53
N VAL A 173 -17.78 -11.55 -28.38
CA VAL A 173 -17.56 -10.90 -27.08
C VAL A 173 -16.05 -10.73 -26.86
N PRO A 174 -15.54 -9.52 -26.56
CA PRO A 174 -14.14 -9.26 -26.21
C PRO A 174 -13.68 -10.01 -24.97
#